data_AF-A0AA49Q2Y4-F1
#
_entry.id   AF-A0AA49Q2Y4-F1
#
_cell.length_a   1.000
_cell.length_b   1.000
_cell.length_c   1.000
_cell.angle_alpha   90.00
_cell.angle_beta   90.00
_cell.angle_gamma   90.00
#
_symmetry.space_group_name_H-M   'P 1'
#
loop_
_entity.id
_entity.type
_entity.pdbx_description
1 polymer ?
#
loop_
_entity_poly.entity_id
_entity_poly.type
_entity_poly.pdbx_seq_one_letter_code
_entity_poly.pdbx_strand_id
1 'polypeptide(L)'
;MKKTDIGGQAVIEGVMMRGHNSIATAVRCGNDIIVKKDMVKPLTRKYKILSVPFIRGTVALIDSLIIGIKTLTYSAELVQGESEEEPTKFELFLKKVFGDKLDDVIMYFSVALSLAISIIIFFIGPTYVAGFLKRYTENTFLINLFEGVFRVAIFIAYLVLISRMEDIRRVFEYHGAEHKTIHCFEHEEELTVENARKYTTLHPRCGTNFLFIVMIVSIIVFSFLRWPTLYIRIISRILLLPVVAGISYEVIKIAGHSDNKVIAALVYPGLLLQKLTTKEPDDSQLEVAIASLKSVLEDEGGKAFEDI
;
A
#
# COMPACT_ATOMS: atom_id res chain seq x y z
N MET A 1 -17.36 -17.38 6.18
CA MET A 1 -16.92 -16.01 5.88
C MET A 1 -17.66 -15.51 4.67
N LYS A 2 -18.32 -14.37 4.82
CA LYS A 2 -18.93 -13.61 3.75
C LYS A 2 -17.85 -13.08 2.81
N LYS A 3 -18.06 -13.18 1.50
CA LYS A 3 -17.17 -12.55 0.51
C LYS A 3 -17.62 -11.10 0.33
N THR A 4 -16.74 -10.15 0.65
CA THR A 4 -16.99 -8.71 0.49
C THR A 4 -15.90 -8.08 -0.36
N ASP A 5 -16.24 -7.20 -1.31
CA ASP A 5 -15.23 -6.47 -2.08
C ASP A 5 -14.72 -5.20 -1.36
N ILE A 6 -15.16 -4.98 -0.11
CA ILE A 6 -14.67 -3.90 0.73
C ILE A 6 -13.22 -4.19 1.12
N GLY A 7 -12.36 -3.18 0.97
CA GLY A 7 -11.01 -3.17 1.49
C GLY A 7 -10.66 -1.79 2.05
N GLY A 8 -9.52 -1.68 2.72
CA GLY A 8 -9.08 -0.40 3.26
C GLY A 8 -7.61 -0.09 3.04
N GLN A 9 -7.23 1.07 3.56
CA GLN A 9 -5.86 1.56 3.64
C GLN A 9 -5.69 2.33 4.95
N ALA A 10 -4.66 1.98 5.72
CA ALA A 10 -4.25 2.81 6.85
C ALA A 10 -3.71 4.16 6.36
N VAL A 11 -4.07 5.23 7.07
CA VAL A 11 -3.58 6.59 6.86
C VAL A 11 -3.05 7.14 8.18
N ILE A 12 -2.57 8.39 8.20
CA ILE A 12 -2.04 8.99 9.43
C ILE A 12 -3.19 9.16 10.42
N GLU A 13 -3.04 8.59 11.61
CA GLU A 13 -4.09 8.55 12.64
C GLU A 13 -5.46 8.05 12.15
N GLY A 14 -5.51 7.19 11.12
CA GLY A 14 -6.79 6.85 10.52
C GLY A 14 -6.84 5.64 9.61
N VAL A 15 -8.05 5.37 9.12
CA VAL A 15 -8.33 4.31 8.15
C VAL A 15 -9.28 4.81 7.08
N MET A 16 -8.89 4.61 5.82
CA MET A 16 -9.78 4.72 4.68
C MET A 16 -10.36 3.36 4.33
N MET A 17 -11.69 3.26 4.24
CA MET A 17 -12.41 2.11 3.74
C MET A 17 -13.00 2.43 2.37
N ARG A 18 -12.95 1.44 1.47
CA ARG A 18 -13.42 1.54 0.09
C ARG A 18 -14.48 0.48 -0.17
N GLY A 19 -15.69 0.94 -0.46
CA GLY A 19 -16.78 0.12 -1.00
C GLY A 19 -16.81 0.13 -2.52
N HIS A 20 -17.93 -0.31 -3.07
CA HIS A 20 -18.17 -0.43 -4.50
C HIS A 20 -18.29 0.93 -5.20
N ASN A 21 -18.92 1.90 -4.54
CA ASN A 21 -19.24 3.22 -5.11
C ASN A 21 -18.90 4.39 -4.16
N SER A 22 -18.37 4.12 -2.98
CA SER A 22 -18.04 5.11 -1.95
C SER A 22 -16.70 4.79 -1.30
N ILE A 23 -16.04 5.82 -0.79
CA ILE A 23 -14.93 5.72 0.15
C ILE A 23 -15.32 6.50 1.41
N ALA A 24 -14.90 6.00 2.57
CA ALA A 24 -14.96 6.76 3.82
C ALA A 24 -13.56 6.78 4.42
N THR A 25 -13.10 7.95 4.84
CA THR A 25 -11.84 8.10 5.57
C THR A 25 -12.16 8.62 6.96
N ALA A 26 -11.86 7.83 7.98
CA ALA A 26 -11.97 8.23 9.38
C ALA A 26 -10.56 8.52 9.92
N VAL A 27 -10.39 9.67 10.56
CA VAL A 27 -9.13 10.14 11.14
C VAL A 27 -9.39 10.56 12.58
N ARG A 28 -8.51 10.17 13.51
CA ARG A 28 -8.51 10.61 14.90
C ARG A 28 -7.85 11.97 15.00
N CYS A 29 -8.58 12.93 15.54
CA CYS A 29 -8.19 14.32 15.76
C CYS A 29 -8.42 14.63 17.24
N GLY A 30 -7.36 14.56 18.04
CA GLY A 30 -7.46 14.58 19.51
C GLY A 30 -8.36 13.44 20.02
N ASN A 31 -9.50 13.81 20.62
CA ASN A 31 -10.50 12.86 21.11
C ASN A 31 -11.58 12.51 20.07
N ASP A 32 -11.71 13.33 19.02
CA ASP A 32 -12.78 13.22 18.05
C ASP A 32 -12.38 12.35 16.84
N ILE A 33 -13.38 11.76 16.18
CA ILE A 33 -13.19 11.02 14.93
C ILE A 33 -13.86 11.83 13.82
N ILE A 34 -13.04 12.36 12.91
CA ILE A 34 -13.53 13.07 11.74
C ILE A 34 -13.68 12.07 10.60
N VAL A 35 -14.88 11.99 10.03
CA VAL A 35 -15.19 11.10 8.90
C VAL A 35 -15.50 11.93 7.66
N LYS A 36 -14.79 11.64 6.57
CA LYS A 36 -15.09 12.16 5.24
C LYS A 36 -15.56 11.04 4.33
N LYS A 37 -16.74 11.22 3.73
CA LYS A 37 -17.30 10.32 2.73
C LYS A 37 -17.19 10.96 1.34
N ASP A 38 -16.68 10.20 0.37
CA ASP A 38 -16.63 10.61 -1.03
C ASP A 38 -17.23 9.51 -1.93
N MET A 39 -18.05 9.90 -2.91
CA MET A 39 -18.55 8.97 -3.91
C MET A 39 -17.49 8.74 -4.99
N VAL A 40 -17.09 7.49 -5.20
CA VAL A 40 -16.03 7.12 -6.16
C VAL A 40 -16.52 6.00 -7.05
N LYS A 41 -16.49 6.24 -8.37
CA LYS A 41 -16.68 5.18 -9.37
C LYS A 41 -15.32 4.70 -9.88
N PRO A 42 -14.97 3.41 -9.71
CA PRO A 42 -13.73 2.86 -10.25
C PRO A 42 -13.56 3.17 -11.75
N LEU A 43 -12.35 3.53 -12.17
CA LEU A 43 -12.02 3.80 -13.58
C LEU A 43 -12.42 2.66 -14.53
N THR A 44 -12.29 1.42 -14.07
CA THR A 44 -12.68 0.20 -14.80
C THR A 44 -14.19 0.07 -15.02
N ARG A 45 -15.01 0.62 -14.12
CA ARG A 45 -16.47 0.71 -14.29
C ARG A 45 -16.87 1.90 -15.16
N LYS A 46 -16.13 3.01 -15.08
CA LYS A 46 -16.35 4.20 -15.93
C LYS A 46 -16.06 3.90 -17.40
N TYR A 47 -15.03 3.11 -17.70
CA TYR A 47 -14.65 2.75 -19.06
C TYR A 47 -14.46 1.23 -19.20
N LYS A 48 -15.42 0.54 -19.82
CA LYS A 48 -15.41 -0.93 -19.97
C LYS A 48 -14.14 -1.49 -20.61
N ILE A 49 -13.52 -0.74 -21.52
CA ILE A 49 -12.27 -1.15 -22.18
C ILE A 49 -11.10 -1.30 -21.19
N LEU A 50 -11.14 -0.61 -20.05
CA LEU A 50 -10.13 -0.69 -18.99
C LEU A 50 -10.32 -1.91 -18.08
N SER A 51 -11.43 -2.66 -18.23
CA SER A 51 -11.73 -3.86 -17.43
C SER A 51 -11.17 -5.17 -18.01
N VAL A 52 -10.52 -5.09 -19.18
CA VAL A 52 -9.91 -6.24 -19.87
C VAL A 52 -8.78 -6.84 -18.99
N PRO A 53 -8.63 -8.18 -18.93
CA PRO A 53 -7.52 -8.82 -18.21
C PRO A 53 -6.16 -8.22 -18.56
N PHE A 54 -5.22 -8.25 -17.61
CA PHE A 54 -3.91 -7.58 -17.68
C PHE A 54 -3.94 -6.04 -17.65
N ILE A 55 -4.90 -5.38 -18.33
CA ILE A 55 -5.04 -3.91 -18.30
C ILE A 55 -5.69 -3.46 -16.98
N ARG A 56 -6.73 -4.18 -16.54
CA ARG A 56 -7.49 -3.87 -15.32
C ARG A 56 -6.61 -3.78 -14.07
N GLY A 57 -5.56 -4.58 -14.00
CA GLY A 57 -4.64 -4.59 -12.87
C GLY A 57 -3.83 -3.31 -12.76
N THR A 58 -3.25 -2.85 -13.87
CA THR A 58 -2.56 -1.56 -13.93
C THR A 58 -3.51 -0.41 -13.60
N VAL A 59 -4.73 -0.43 -14.16
CA VAL A 59 -5.73 0.63 -13.93
C VAL A 59 -6.17 0.65 -12.47
N ALA A 60 -6.44 -0.51 -11.87
CA ALA A 60 -6.81 -0.62 -10.45
C ALA A 60 -5.68 -0.15 -9.52
N LEU A 61 -4.42 -0.44 -9.87
CA LEU A 61 -3.27 0.05 -9.12
C LEU A 61 -3.14 1.57 -9.20
N ILE A 62 -3.26 2.16 -10.39
CA ILE A 62 -3.21 3.62 -10.57
C ILE A 62 -4.36 4.29 -9.81
N ASP A 63 -5.58 3.76 -9.93
CA ASP A 63 -6.76 4.27 -9.23
C ASP A 63 -6.56 4.25 -7.71
N SER A 64 -6.06 3.13 -7.18
CA SER A 64 -5.78 2.98 -5.74
C SER A 64 -4.64 3.89 -5.28
N LEU A 65 -3.61 4.10 -6.10
CA LEU A 65 -2.51 5.02 -5.79
C LEU A 65 -3.00 6.47 -5.72
N ILE A 66 -3.83 6.91 -6.67
CA ILE A 66 -4.38 8.27 -6.67
C ILE A 66 -5.25 8.50 -5.44
N ILE A 67 -6.14 7.55 -5.12
CA ILE A 67 -6.99 7.62 -3.93
C ILE A 67 -6.12 7.61 -2.67
N GLY A 68 -5.16 6.68 -2.58
CA GLY A 68 -4.28 6.52 -1.43
C GLY A 68 -3.45 7.78 -1.13
N ILE A 69 -2.90 8.44 -2.15
CA ILE A 69 -2.19 9.72 -1.98
C ILE A 69 -3.15 10.79 -1.46
N LYS A 70 -4.33 10.94 -2.08
CA LYS A 70 -5.32 11.94 -1.64
C LYS A 70 -5.75 11.74 -0.20
N THR A 71 -5.99 10.50 0.23
CA THR A 71 -6.44 10.18 1.58
C THR A 71 -5.33 10.34 2.60
N LEU A 72 -4.08 10.02 2.24
CA LEU A 72 -2.90 10.29 3.08
C LEU A 72 -2.69 11.78 3.28
N THR A 73 -2.71 12.57 2.19
CA THR A 73 -2.61 14.04 2.25
C THR A 73 -3.72 14.63 3.11
N TYR A 74 -4.97 14.19 2.91
CA TYR A 74 -6.09 14.63 3.74
C TYR A 74 -5.90 14.32 5.23
N SER A 75 -5.45 13.10 5.56
CA SER A 75 -5.19 12.73 6.95
C SER A 75 -4.05 13.53 7.59
N ALA A 76 -2.99 13.82 6.81
CA ALA A 76 -1.88 14.64 7.26
C ALA A 76 -2.34 16.07 7.57
N GLU A 77 -3.12 16.67 6.66
CA GLU A 77 -3.65 18.04 6.82
C GLU A 77 -4.56 18.17 8.04
N LEU A 78 -5.40 17.16 8.31
CA LEU A 78 -6.27 17.15 9.49
C LEU A 78 -5.47 17.08 10.80
N VAL A 79 -4.51 16.16 10.88
CA VAL A 79 -3.70 15.97 12.09
C VAL A 79 -2.80 17.18 12.33
N GLN A 80 -2.19 17.74 11.26
CA GLN A 80 -1.35 18.94 11.34
C GLN A 80 -2.16 20.20 11.69
N GLY A 81 -3.37 20.32 11.17
CA GLY A 81 -4.25 21.45 11.44
C GLY A 81 -4.72 21.54 12.89
N GLU A 82 -4.70 20.42 13.63
CA GLU A 82 -4.97 20.38 15.07
C GLU A 82 -3.71 20.45 15.94
N SER A 83 -2.55 20.04 15.42
CA SER A 83 -1.29 20.18 16.15
C SER A 83 -0.83 21.64 16.15
N GLU A 84 -0.84 22.29 17.32
CA GLU A 84 -0.15 23.56 17.56
C GLU A 84 1.39 23.36 17.61
N GLU A 85 1.97 22.69 16.61
CA GLU A 85 3.43 22.62 16.50
C GLU A 85 3.96 24.01 16.16
N GLU A 86 4.51 24.69 17.17
CA GLU A 86 5.21 25.96 16.94
C GLU A 86 6.37 25.72 15.97
N PRO A 87 6.49 26.54 14.91
CA PRO A 87 7.54 26.36 13.91
C PRO A 87 8.90 26.44 14.58
N THR A 88 9.75 25.47 14.27
CA THR A 88 11.10 25.39 14.84
C THR A 88 11.91 26.64 14.51
N LYS A 89 12.94 26.97 15.31
CA LYS A 89 13.84 28.11 15.04
C LYS A 89 14.47 28.06 13.63
N PHE A 90 14.64 26.85 13.09
CA PHE A 90 15.12 26.63 11.73
C PHE A 90 14.06 26.96 10.67
N GLU A 91 12.80 26.54 10.88
CA GLU A 91 11.67 26.90 10.00
C GLU A 91 11.39 28.40 10.01
N LEU A 92 11.43 29.04 11.18
CA LEU A 92 11.30 30.51 11.30
C LEU A 92 12.42 31.24 10.56
N PHE A 93 13.66 30.75 10.64
CA PHE A 93 14.79 31.31 9.90
C PHE A 93 14.60 31.14 8.38
N LEU A 94 14.23 29.94 7.94
CA LEU A 94 13.97 29.66 6.54
C LEU A 94 12.80 30.50 6.00
N LYS A 95 11.72 30.68 6.78
CA LYS A 95 10.54 31.47 6.38
C LYS A 95 10.91 32.94 6.21
N LYS A 96 11.84 33.42 7.04
CA LYS A 96 12.40 34.77 6.94
C LYS A 96 13.31 34.97 5.72
N VAL A 97 13.99 33.93 5.23
CA VAL A 97 14.91 33.99 4.07
C VAL A 97 14.19 33.76 2.74
N PHE A 98 13.25 32.81 2.69
CA PHE A 98 12.59 32.36 1.47
C PHE A 98 11.14 32.87 1.31
N GLY A 99 10.58 33.53 2.33
CA GLY A 99 9.23 34.10 2.30
C GLY A 99 8.12 33.04 2.22
N ASP A 100 6.96 33.43 1.72
CA ASP A 100 5.73 32.62 1.70
C ASP A 100 5.78 31.39 0.77
N LYS A 101 6.86 31.21 0.00
CA LYS A 101 7.06 30.06 -0.90
C LYS A 101 7.94 28.96 -0.31
N LEU A 102 8.39 29.12 0.94
CA LEU A 102 9.26 28.14 1.57
C LEU A 102 8.60 26.75 1.65
N ASP A 103 7.35 26.69 2.06
CA ASP A 103 6.65 25.43 2.33
C ASP A 103 6.54 24.59 1.03
N ASP A 104 6.21 25.24 -0.09
CA ASP A 104 6.24 24.63 -1.41
C ASP A 104 7.64 24.12 -1.78
N VAL A 105 8.68 24.94 -1.57
CA VAL A 105 10.06 24.58 -1.90
C VAL A 105 10.54 23.39 -1.08
N ILE A 106 10.26 23.38 0.23
CA ILE A 106 10.58 22.26 1.12
C ILE A 106 9.86 21.00 0.69
N MET A 107 8.57 21.10 0.33
CA MET A 107 7.78 19.97 -0.14
C MET A 107 8.35 19.39 -1.44
N TYR A 108 8.56 20.22 -2.47
CA TYR A 108 9.12 19.77 -3.76
C TYR A 108 10.52 19.18 -3.59
N PHE A 109 11.38 19.80 -2.77
CA PHE A 109 12.70 19.29 -2.48
C PHE A 109 12.64 17.92 -1.77
N SER A 110 11.77 17.77 -0.77
CA SER A 110 11.60 16.51 -0.03
C SER A 110 11.09 15.38 -0.93
N VAL A 111 10.14 15.68 -1.81
CA VAL A 111 9.65 14.71 -2.82
C VAL A 111 10.77 14.34 -3.79
N ALA A 112 11.53 15.31 -4.30
CA ALA A 112 12.64 15.05 -5.21
C ALA A 112 13.75 14.20 -4.55
N LEU A 113 14.10 14.53 -3.30
CA LEU A 113 15.11 13.82 -2.52
C LEU A 113 14.68 12.38 -2.21
N SER A 114 13.44 12.17 -1.75
CA SER A 114 12.91 10.85 -1.45
C SER A 114 12.83 9.97 -2.71
N LEU A 115 12.47 10.53 -3.86
CA LEU A 115 12.50 9.83 -5.15
C LEU A 115 13.93 9.46 -5.55
N ALA A 116 14.89 10.38 -5.42
CA ALA A 116 16.28 10.13 -5.75
C ALA A 116 16.88 9.00 -4.89
N ILE A 117 16.66 9.05 -3.57
CA ILE A 117 17.06 8.00 -2.62
C ILE A 117 16.42 6.66 -3.00
N SER A 118 15.12 6.66 -3.34
CA SER A 118 14.40 5.45 -3.74
C SER A 118 14.98 4.84 -5.02
N ILE A 119 15.32 5.64 -6.04
CA ILE A 119 15.97 5.16 -7.27
C ILE A 119 17.34 4.56 -6.94
N ILE A 120 18.12 5.22 -6.09
CA ILE A 120 19.44 4.74 -5.68
C ILE A 120 19.32 3.40 -4.97
N ILE A 121 18.46 3.29 -3.94
CA ILE A 121 18.36 2.10 -3.09
C ILE A 121 17.69 0.94 -3.82
N PHE A 122 16.62 1.17 -4.57
CA PHE A 122 15.79 0.08 -5.13
C PHE A 122 16.08 -0.26 -6.60
N PHE A 123 16.75 0.62 -7.34
CA PHE A 123 17.08 0.38 -8.76
C PHE A 123 18.58 0.30 -9.02
N ILE A 124 19.33 1.34 -8.64
CA ILE A 124 20.77 1.43 -8.93
C ILE A 124 21.56 0.47 -8.04
N GLY A 125 21.29 0.46 -6.73
CA GLY A 125 21.96 -0.37 -5.74
C GLY A 125 21.95 -1.86 -6.10
N PRO A 126 20.78 -2.48 -6.34
CA PRO A 126 20.72 -3.89 -6.70
C PRO A 126 21.46 -4.18 -8.00
N THR A 127 21.31 -3.32 -9.00
CA THR A 127 22.00 -3.42 -10.29
C THR A 127 23.52 -3.39 -10.14
N TYR A 128 24.03 -2.47 -9.31
CA TYR A 128 25.46 -2.32 -9.04
C TYR A 128 26.02 -3.55 -8.34
N VAL A 129 25.34 -4.04 -7.29
CA VAL A 129 25.77 -5.23 -6.54
C VAL A 129 25.73 -6.48 -7.41
N ALA A 130 24.66 -6.68 -8.19
CA ALA A 130 24.58 -7.79 -9.13
C ALA A 130 25.61 -7.69 -10.26
N GLY A 131 26.07 -6.49 -10.61
CA GLY A 131 27.18 -6.28 -11.54
C GLY A 131 28.48 -6.96 -11.12
N PHE A 132 28.73 -7.15 -9.82
CA PHE A 132 29.91 -7.90 -9.34
C PHE A 132 29.87 -9.38 -9.70
N LEU A 133 28.67 -10.00 -9.85
CA LEU A 133 28.56 -11.40 -10.25
C LEU A 133 29.09 -11.65 -11.67
N LYS A 134 29.19 -10.62 -12.52
CA LYS A 134 29.81 -10.74 -13.85
C LYS A 134 31.27 -11.18 -13.81
N ARG A 135 31.96 -11.02 -12.67
CA ARG A 135 33.34 -11.51 -12.49
C ARG A 135 33.40 -13.04 -12.34
N TYR A 136 32.28 -13.67 -12.02
CA TYR A 136 32.20 -15.10 -11.68
C TYR A 136 31.33 -15.90 -12.66
N THR A 137 30.39 -15.26 -13.36
CA THR A 137 29.55 -15.93 -14.35
C THR A 137 29.16 -15.00 -15.50
N GLU A 138 29.08 -15.55 -16.71
CA GLU A 138 28.55 -14.87 -17.89
C GLU A 138 27.04 -15.12 -18.09
N ASN A 139 26.46 -16.02 -17.28
CA ASN A 139 25.05 -16.39 -17.39
C ASN A 139 24.16 -15.23 -16.92
N THR A 140 23.65 -14.46 -17.88
CA THR A 140 22.83 -13.26 -17.62
C THR A 140 21.56 -13.56 -16.82
N PHE A 141 20.97 -14.75 -17.00
CA PHE A 141 19.80 -15.17 -16.23
C PHE A 141 20.12 -15.25 -14.73
N LEU A 142 21.24 -15.90 -14.35
CA LEU A 142 21.67 -16.01 -12.96
C LEU A 142 21.97 -14.65 -12.32
N ILE A 143 22.57 -13.74 -13.08
CA ILE A 143 22.88 -12.39 -12.59
C ILE A 143 21.60 -11.59 -12.35
N ASN A 144 20.63 -11.64 -13.27
CA ASN A 144 19.34 -10.96 -13.08
C ASN A 144 18.52 -11.59 -11.95
N LEU A 145 18.56 -12.91 -11.80
CA LEU A 145 17.91 -13.62 -10.69
C LEU A 145 18.49 -13.15 -9.36
N PHE A 146 19.82 -13.10 -9.24
CA PHE A 146 20.50 -12.59 -8.05
C PHE A 146 20.13 -11.13 -7.78
N GLU A 147 20.10 -10.27 -8.80
CA GLU A 147 19.65 -8.88 -8.63
C GLU A 147 18.24 -8.80 -8.05
N GLY A 148 17.34 -9.65 -8.56
CA GLY A 148 15.97 -9.75 -8.09
C GLY A 148 15.88 -10.16 -6.62
N VAL A 149 16.59 -11.22 -6.24
CA VAL A 149 16.65 -11.70 -4.85
C VAL A 149 17.25 -10.64 -3.91
N PHE A 150 18.34 -10.01 -4.33
CA PHE A 150 18.98 -8.95 -3.55
C PHE A 150 18.08 -7.72 -3.38
N ARG A 151 17.29 -7.37 -4.40
CA ARG A 151 16.27 -6.31 -4.29
C ARG A 151 15.21 -6.64 -3.25
N VAL A 152 14.72 -7.88 -3.20
CA VAL A 152 13.78 -8.32 -2.16
C VAL A 152 14.42 -8.25 -0.77
N ALA A 153 15.69 -8.63 -0.64
CA ALA A 153 16.41 -8.51 0.63
C ALA A 153 16.52 -7.05 1.10
N ILE A 154 16.87 -6.11 0.21
CA ILE A 154 16.88 -4.66 0.51
C ILE A 154 15.49 -4.19 0.92
N PHE A 155 14.45 -4.61 0.21
CA PHE A 155 13.07 -4.23 0.52
C PHE A 155 12.61 -4.70 1.90
N ILE A 156 12.90 -5.95 2.26
CA ILE A 156 12.59 -6.49 3.59
C ILE A 156 13.40 -5.73 4.66
N ALA A 157 14.70 -5.50 4.42
CA ALA A 157 15.53 -4.74 5.36
C ALA A 157 14.99 -3.33 5.57
N TYR A 158 14.59 -2.65 4.50
CA TYR A 158 13.94 -1.34 4.55
C TYR A 158 12.67 -1.37 5.40
N LEU A 159 11.75 -2.32 5.15
CA LEU A 159 10.52 -2.46 5.95
C LEU A 159 10.83 -2.68 7.43
N VAL A 160 11.80 -3.53 7.76
CA VAL A 160 12.21 -3.76 9.16
C VAL A 160 12.73 -2.48 9.80
N LEU A 161 13.53 -1.68 9.09
CA LEU A 161 14.08 -0.42 9.61
C LEU A 161 12.98 0.61 9.86
N ILE A 162 12.11 0.86 8.87
CA ILE A 162 11.04 1.87 9.03
C ILE A 162 9.98 1.41 10.04
N SER A 163 9.73 0.11 10.20
CA SER A 163 8.77 -0.42 11.18
C SER A 163 9.15 -0.11 12.64
N ARG A 164 10.38 0.35 12.88
CA ARG A 164 10.88 0.78 14.19
C ARG A 164 10.66 2.27 14.46
N MET A 165 10.25 3.04 13.45
CA MET A 165 9.87 4.45 13.63
C MET A 165 8.47 4.50 14.24
N GLU A 166 8.27 5.36 15.24
CA GLU A 166 7.01 5.45 15.99
C GLU A 166 5.82 5.79 15.09
N ASP A 167 5.96 6.79 14.22
CA ASP A 167 4.90 7.20 13.27
C ASP A 167 4.50 6.07 12.31
N ILE A 168 5.48 5.33 11.79
CA ILE A 168 5.23 4.21 10.87
C ILE A 168 4.61 3.03 11.61
N ARG A 169 5.07 2.77 12.83
CA ARG A 169 4.49 1.74 13.69
C ARG A 169 3.02 2.06 13.97
N ARG A 170 2.69 3.32 14.27
CA ARG A 170 1.34 3.79 14.49
C ARG A 170 0.44 3.57 13.26
N VAL A 171 0.94 3.86 12.06
CA VAL A 171 0.22 3.54 10.80
C VAL A 171 0.03 2.02 10.64
N PHE A 172 1.02 1.20 11.01
CA PHE A 172 0.88 -0.27 10.97
C PHE A 172 -0.10 -0.83 12.00
N GLU A 173 -0.31 -0.14 13.12
CA GLU A 173 -1.36 -0.47 14.10
C GLU A 173 -2.75 -0.16 13.50
N TYR A 174 -2.96 1.00 12.89
CA TYR A 174 -4.20 1.30 12.14
C TYR A 174 -4.46 0.31 10.99
N HIS A 175 -3.41 -0.20 10.35
CA HIS A 175 -3.52 -1.27 9.36
C HIS A 175 -3.98 -2.60 10.01
N GLY A 176 -3.48 -2.91 11.20
CA GLY A 176 -4.01 -4.02 12.00
C GLY A 176 -5.49 -3.82 12.36
N ALA A 177 -5.89 -2.60 12.72
CA ALA A 177 -7.29 -2.26 13.00
C ALA A 177 -8.21 -2.43 11.80
N GLU A 178 -7.75 -2.03 10.60
CA GLU A 178 -8.47 -2.25 9.34
C GLU A 178 -8.72 -3.74 9.09
N HIS A 179 -7.68 -4.58 9.15
CA HIS A 179 -7.82 -6.02 8.96
C HIS A 179 -8.75 -6.68 9.98
N LYS A 180 -8.63 -6.33 11.25
CA LYS A 180 -9.48 -6.88 12.32
C LYS A 180 -10.94 -6.50 12.15
N THR A 181 -11.20 -5.25 11.76
CA THR A 181 -12.55 -4.73 11.52
C THR A 181 -13.19 -5.40 10.30
N ILE A 182 -12.43 -5.61 9.22
CA ILE A 182 -12.90 -6.34 8.03
C ILE A 182 -13.17 -7.81 8.37
N HIS A 183 -12.30 -8.49 9.11
CA HIS A 183 -12.55 -9.85 9.56
C HIS A 183 -13.83 -9.95 10.39
N CYS A 184 -14.07 -9.03 11.32
CA CYS A 184 -15.30 -8.96 12.11
C CYS A 184 -16.54 -8.88 11.22
N PHE A 185 -16.48 -8.03 10.20
CA PHE A 185 -17.54 -7.90 9.22
C PHE A 185 -17.75 -9.17 8.37
N GLU A 186 -16.66 -9.81 7.92
CA GLU A 186 -16.71 -11.05 7.14
C GLU A 186 -17.22 -12.26 7.91
N HIS A 187 -17.12 -12.22 9.24
CA HIS A 187 -17.72 -13.20 10.15
C HIS A 187 -19.14 -12.83 10.59
N GLU A 188 -19.68 -11.75 10.05
CA GLU A 188 -21.07 -11.31 10.27
C GLU A 188 -21.38 -11.00 11.74
N GLU A 189 -20.37 -10.55 12.46
CA GLU A 189 -20.50 -10.10 13.84
C GLU A 189 -20.77 -8.61 13.94
N GLU A 190 -21.36 -8.19 15.04
CA GLU A 190 -21.61 -6.77 15.30
C GLU A 190 -20.28 -6.01 15.37
N LEU A 191 -20.20 -4.90 14.63
CA LEU A 191 -19.03 -4.03 14.55
C LEU A 191 -18.84 -3.24 15.86
N THR A 192 -18.29 -3.93 16.85
CA THR A 192 -17.87 -3.43 18.16
C THR A 192 -16.36 -3.67 18.34
N VAL A 193 -15.73 -2.88 19.21
CA VAL A 193 -14.30 -3.00 19.52
C VAL A 193 -13.99 -4.41 20.07
N GLU A 194 -14.84 -4.92 20.96
CA GLU A 194 -14.68 -6.25 21.57
C GLU A 194 -14.67 -7.37 20.51
N ASN A 195 -15.62 -7.34 19.57
CA ASN A 195 -15.69 -8.34 18.51
C ASN A 195 -14.52 -8.20 17.53
N ALA A 196 -14.16 -6.98 17.12
CA ALA A 196 -13.04 -6.77 16.20
C ALA A 196 -11.70 -7.21 16.82
N ARG A 197 -11.48 -6.97 18.12
CA ARG A 197 -10.20 -7.24 18.81
C ARG A 197 -9.73 -8.69 18.70
N LYS A 198 -10.65 -9.66 18.67
CA LYS A 198 -10.30 -11.10 18.66
C LYS A 198 -9.72 -11.61 17.34
N TYR A 199 -9.91 -10.86 16.25
CA TYR A 199 -9.44 -11.26 14.93
C TYR A 199 -7.94 -11.01 14.77
N THR A 200 -7.35 -11.70 13.80
CA THR A 200 -5.93 -11.55 13.47
C THR A 200 -5.69 -10.28 12.65
N THR A 201 -4.49 -9.71 12.80
CA THR A 201 -4.00 -8.65 11.90
C THR A 201 -3.53 -9.18 10.54
N LEU A 202 -3.63 -10.48 10.28
CA LEU A 202 -3.25 -11.09 9.00
C LEU A 202 -4.48 -11.29 8.11
N HIS A 203 -4.46 -10.73 6.91
CA HIS A 203 -5.56 -10.81 5.97
C HIS A 203 -5.08 -11.20 4.55
N PRO A 204 -5.63 -12.26 3.93
CA PRO A 204 -5.13 -12.78 2.65
C PRO A 204 -5.35 -11.83 1.46
N ARG A 205 -6.23 -10.84 1.63
CA ARG A 205 -6.64 -9.91 0.55
C ARG A 205 -5.99 -8.53 0.66
N CYS A 206 -5.07 -8.36 1.62
CA CYS A 206 -4.32 -7.13 1.80
C CYS A 206 -3.41 -6.82 0.60
N GLY A 207 -3.28 -5.53 0.25
CA GLY A 207 -2.38 -5.06 -0.81
C GLY A 207 -0.90 -5.36 -0.59
N THR A 208 -0.46 -5.66 0.64
CA THR A 208 0.92 -6.11 0.92
C THR A 208 1.24 -7.45 0.26
N ASN A 209 0.23 -8.33 0.15
CA ASN A 209 0.36 -9.56 -0.61
C ASN A 209 0.51 -9.28 -2.11
N PHE A 210 -0.21 -8.28 -2.63
CA PHE A 210 -0.05 -7.82 -4.01
C PHE A 210 1.37 -7.32 -4.28
N LEU A 211 1.95 -6.52 -3.38
CA LEU A 211 3.32 -6.03 -3.52
C LEU A 211 4.34 -7.19 -3.57
N PHE A 212 4.15 -8.23 -2.76
CA PHE A 212 5.00 -9.42 -2.81
C PHE A 212 4.91 -10.16 -4.14
N ILE A 213 3.69 -10.36 -4.65
CA ILE A 213 3.45 -10.99 -5.95
C ILE A 213 4.12 -10.15 -7.06
N VAL A 214 3.98 -8.82 -7.01
CA VAL A 214 4.65 -7.90 -7.95
C VAL A 214 6.16 -8.08 -7.92
N MET A 215 6.77 -8.27 -6.76
CA MET A 215 8.21 -8.54 -6.67
C MET A 215 8.59 -9.88 -7.31
N ILE A 216 7.87 -10.98 -7.01
CA ILE A 216 8.15 -12.29 -7.63
C ILE A 216 7.99 -12.21 -9.15
N VAL A 217 6.87 -11.66 -9.63
CA VAL A 217 6.61 -11.50 -11.06
C VAL A 217 7.69 -10.64 -11.71
N SER A 218 8.13 -9.57 -11.04
CA SER A 218 9.25 -8.74 -11.50
C SER A 218 10.54 -9.56 -11.65
N ILE A 219 10.89 -10.39 -10.67
CA ILE A 219 12.10 -11.24 -10.73
C ILE A 219 12.02 -12.16 -11.94
N ILE A 220 10.88 -12.83 -12.13
CA ILE A 220 10.67 -13.76 -13.25
C ILE A 220 10.78 -13.01 -14.58
N VAL A 221 9.97 -11.96 -14.77
CA VAL A 221 9.94 -11.18 -16.02
C VAL A 221 11.31 -10.60 -16.36
N PHE A 222 12.00 -9.99 -15.39
CA PHE A 222 13.30 -9.37 -15.63
C PHE A 222 14.46 -10.36 -15.72
N SER A 223 14.32 -11.60 -15.20
CA SER A 223 15.36 -12.63 -15.32
C SER A 223 15.67 -13.01 -16.77
N PHE A 224 14.66 -12.94 -17.65
CA PHE A 224 14.78 -13.24 -19.08
C PHE A 224 15.33 -12.07 -19.94
N LEU A 225 15.49 -10.88 -19.36
CA LEU A 225 16.06 -9.74 -20.09
C LEU A 225 17.57 -9.85 -20.21
N ARG A 226 18.15 -9.27 -21.26
CA ARG A 226 19.61 -9.14 -21.39
C ARG A 226 20.17 -8.15 -20.37
N TRP A 227 21.50 -8.01 -20.32
CA TRP A 227 22.20 -7.02 -19.50
C TRP A 227 22.77 -5.86 -20.34
N PRO A 228 21.93 -4.93 -20.84
CA PRO A 228 22.39 -3.74 -21.55
C PRO A 228 22.92 -2.67 -20.57
N THR A 229 23.19 -1.47 -21.07
CA THR A 229 23.58 -0.30 -20.28
C THR A 229 22.52 0.07 -19.22
N LEU A 230 22.94 0.74 -18.14
CA LEU A 230 22.08 1.08 -17.00
C LEU A 230 20.80 1.82 -17.43
N TYR A 231 20.89 2.80 -18.32
CA TYR A 231 19.73 3.57 -18.77
C TYR A 231 18.71 2.71 -19.52
N ILE A 232 19.14 1.77 -20.38
CA ILE A 232 18.24 0.83 -21.06
C ILE A 232 17.55 -0.08 -20.04
N ARG A 233 18.25 -0.46 -18.96
CA ARG A 233 17.65 -1.26 -17.87
C ARG A 233 16.59 -0.47 -17.12
N ILE A 234 16.83 0.82 -16.83
CA ILE A 234 15.85 1.69 -16.18
C ILE A 234 14.61 1.84 -17.06
N ILE A 235 14.80 2.19 -18.35
CA ILE A 235 13.70 2.39 -19.30
C ILE A 235 12.89 1.10 -19.47
N SER A 236 13.54 -0.04 -19.70
CA SER A 236 12.83 -1.32 -19.86
C SER A 236 12.04 -1.72 -18.62
N ARG A 237 12.54 -1.45 -17.41
CA ARG A 237 11.77 -1.68 -16.17
C ARG A 237 10.52 -0.83 -16.12
N ILE A 238 10.64 0.47 -16.37
CA ILE A 238 9.50 1.40 -16.37
C ILE A 238 8.45 0.97 -17.39
N LEU A 239 8.86 0.64 -18.62
CA LEU A 239 7.95 0.20 -19.68
C LEU A 239 7.25 -1.13 -19.36
N LEU A 240 7.89 -2.02 -18.61
CA LEU A 240 7.33 -3.31 -18.23
C LEU A 240 6.54 -3.27 -16.91
N LEU A 241 6.54 -2.15 -16.16
CA LEU A 241 5.73 -2.02 -14.94
C LEU A 241 4.24 -2.31 -15.17
N PRO A 242 3.59 -1.82 -16.24
CA PRO A 242 2.19 -2.18 -16.52
C PRO A 242 1.99 -3.68 -16.71
N VAL A 243 2.90 -4.34 -17.43
CA VAL A 243 2.84 -5.79 -17.68
C VAL A 243 2.98 -6.57 -16.37
N VAL A 244 3.95 -6.20 -15.54
CA VAL A 244 4.16 -6.81 -14.21
C VAL A 244 2.93 -6.61 -13.33
N ALA A 245 2.39 -5.40 -13.26
CA ALA A 245 1.21 -5.08 -12.45
C ALA A 245 -0.03 -5.85 -12.95
N GLY A 246 -0.21 -5.95 -14.26
CA GLY A 246 -1.26 -6.72 -14.90
C GLY A 246 -1.21 -8.20 -14.54
N ILE A 247 -0.06 -8.85 -14.74
CA ILE A 247 0.15 -10.26 -14.37
C ILE A 247 -0.08 -10.46 -12.88
N SER A 248 0.49 -9.60 -12.03
CA SER A 248 0.38 -9.71 -10.57
C SER A 248 -1.06 -9.60 -10.09
N TYR A 249 -1.87 -8.74 -10.73
CA TYR A 249 -3.28 -8.58 -10.42
C TYR A 249 -4.08 -9.82 -10.77
N GLU A 250 -3.80 -10.45 -11.91
CA GLU A 250 -4.45 -11.71 -12.27
C GLU A 250 -4.06 -12.83 -11.31
N VAL A 251 -2.79 -12.93 -10.91
CA VAL A 251 -2.31 -13.92 -9.94
C VAL A 251 -3.01 -13.74 -8.58
N ILE A 252 -3.09 -12.53 -8.04
CA ILE A 252 -3.76 -12.31 -6.74
C ILE A 252 -5.27 -12.55 -6.83
N LYS A 253 -5.91 -12.20 -7.95
CA LYS A 253 -7.33 -12.44 -8.15
C LYS A 253 -7.64 -13.94 -8.19
N ILE A 254 -6.82 -14.72 -8.91
CA ILE A 254 -6.93 -16.18 -8.92
C ILE A 254 -6.71 -16.75 -7.52
N ALA A 255 -5.71 -16.22 -6.79
CA ALA A 255 -5.43 -16.68 -5.43
C ALA A 255 -6.55 -16.39 -4.43
N GLY A 256 -7.21 -15.24 -4.52
CA GLY A 256 -8.34 -14.90 -3.67
C GLY A 256 -9.60 -15.76 -3.91
N HIS A 257 -9.67 -16.49 -5.02
CA HIS A 257 -10.81 -17.34 -5.38
C HIS A 257 -10.47 -18.84 -5.36
N SER A 258 -9.26 -19.23 -4.94
CA SER A 258 -8.80 -20.61 -5.00
C SER A 258 -8.49 -21.17 -3.62
N ASP A 259 -9.06 -22.33 -3.31
CA ASP A 259 -8.73 -23.12 -2.12
C ASP A 259 -7.52 -24.07 -2.33
N ASN A 260 -6.78 -23.88 -3.44
CA ASN A 260 -5.66 -24.76 -3.77
C ASN A 260 -4.45 -24.48 -2.85
N LYS A 261 -3.98 -25.53 -2.16
CA LYS A 261 -2.82 -25.49 -1.27
C LYS A 261 -1.54 -24.95 -1.94
N VAL A 262 -1.36 -25.18 -3.24
CA VAL A 262 -0.20 -24.65 -3.99
C VAL A 262 -0.30 -23.13 -4.14
N ILE A 263 -1.48 -22.62 -4.45
CA ILE A 263 -1.72 -21.18 -4.57
C ILE A 263 -1.62 -20.51 -3.21
N ALA A 264 -2.14 -21.15 -2.16
CA ALA A 264 -1.98 -20.69 -0.78
C ALA A 264 -0.49 -20.61 -0.37
N ALA A 265 0.31 -21.62 -0.73
CA ALA A 265 1.76 -21.63 -0.45
C ALA A 265 2.51 -20.51 -1.20
N LEU A 266 2.09 -20.17 -2.42
CA LEU A 266 2.70 -19.10 -3.22
C LEU A 266 2.42 -17.71 -2.62
N VAL A 267 1.22 -17.51 -2.07
CA VAL A 267 0.78 -16.28 -1.40
C VAL A 267 1.28 -16.17 0.05
N TYR A 268 1.60 -17.28 0.70
CA TYR A 268 1.99 -17.33 2.10
C TYR A 268 3.14 -16.38 2.50
N PRO A 269 4.22 -16.19 1.70
CA PRO A 269 5.25 -15.25 2.09
C PRO A 269 4.77 -13.78 2.07
N GLY A 270 3.75 -13.47 1.27
CA GLY A 270 3.04 -12.19 1.34
C GLY A 270 2.31 -11.98 2.67
N LEU A 271 1.72 -13.04 3.24
CA LEU A 271 1.17 -13.01 4.61
C LEU A 271 2.26 -12.83 5.66
N LEU A 272 3.46 -13.38 5.46
CA LEU A 272 4.58 -13.16 6.39
C LEU A 272 5.03 -11.70 6.42
N LEU A 273 4.99 -10.97 5.30
CA LEU A 273 5.28 -9.54 5.28
C LEU A 273 4.31 -8.74 6.15
N GLN A 274 3.07 -9.18 6.29
CA GLN A 274 2.09 -8.52 7.16
C GLN A 274 2.52 -8.53 8.62
N LYS A 275 3.33 -9.50 9.08
CA LYS A 275 3.90 -9.47 10.44
C LYS A 275 4.84 -8.27 10.66
N LEU A 276 5.37 -7.71 9.57
CA LEU A 276 6.20 -6.49 9.60
C LEU A 276 5.35 -5.23 9.41
N THR A 277 4.34 -5.28 8.54
CA THR A 277 3.55 -4.11 8.10
C THR A 277 2.19 -3.97 8.80
N THR A 278 1.89 -4.83 9.77
CA THR A 278 0.74 -4.74 10.66
C THR A 278 1.21 -4.91 12.09
N LYS A 279 0.52 -4.24 13.02
CA LYS A 279 0.76 -4.33 14.46
C LYS A 279 -0.58 -4.41 15.19
N GLU A 280 -0.55 -4.90 16.42
CA GLU A 280 -1.75 -4.98 17.26
C GLU A 280 -2.25 -3.57 17.57
N PRO A 281 -3.48 -3.22 17.18
CA PRO A 281 -4.05 -1.91 17.46
C PRO A 281 -4.55 -1.80 18.90
N ASP A 282 -4.63 -0.57 19.39
CA ASP A 282 -5.43 -0.22 20.56
C ASP A 282 -6.92 -0.07 20.22
N ASP A 283 -7.74 0.08 21.26
CA ASP A 283 -9.19 0.23 21.12
C ASP A 283 -9.60 1.50 20.37
N SER A 284 -8.86 2.60 20.56
CA SER A 284 -9.13 3.86 19.89
C SER A 284 -8.91 3.76 18.37
N GLN A 285 -7.96 2.95 17.94
CA GLN A 285 -7.70 2.67 16.52
C GLN A 285 -8.78 1.75 15.93
N LEU A 286 -9.27 0.78 16.70
CA LEU A 286 -10.39 -0.08 16.30
C LEU A 286 -11.68 0.74 16.13
N GLU A 287 -11.96 1.70 17.01
CA GLU A 287 -13.09 2.61 16.87
C GLU A 287 -13.05 3.39 15.55
N VAL A 288 -11.89 3.92 15.17
CA VAL A 288 -11.69 4.66 13.93
C VAL A 288 -11.92 3.76 12.71
N ALA A 289 -11.35 2.55 12.72
CA ALA A 289 -11.54 1.57 11.65
C ALA A 289 -13.02 1.17 11.51
N ILE A 290 -13.72 0.94 12.64
CA ILE A 290 -15.15 0.63 12.69
C ILE A 290 -15.99 1.80 12.15
N ALA A 291 -15.69 3.04 12.56
CA ALA A 291 -16.39 4.24 12.09
C ALA A 291 -16.26 4.39 10.57
N SER A 292 -15.05 4.17 10.05
CA SER A 292 -14.77 4.17 8.61
C SER A 292 -15.60 3.09 7.89
N LEU A 293 -15.62 1.85 8.40
CA LEU A 293 -16.35 0.76 7.76
C LEU A 293 -17.86 0.98 7.79
N LYS A 294 -18.42 1.34 8.95
CA LYS A 294 -19.87 1.64 9.09
C LYS A 294 -20.29 2.74 8.12
N SER A 295 -19.47 3.77 7.97
CA SER A 295 -19.74 4.88 7.05
C SER A 295 -19.86 4.44 5.59
N VAL A 296 -19.03 3.50 5.14
CA VAL A 296 -19.15 2.91 3.79
C VAL A 296 -20.41 2.05 3.66
N LEU A 297 -20.71 1.22 4.67
CA LEU A 297 -21.86 0.31 4.66
C LEU A 297 -23.22 1.05 4.63
N GLU A 298 -23.30 2.20 5.30
CA GLU A 298 -24.47 3.09 5.23
C GLU A 298 -24.74 3.59 3.81
N ASP A 299 -23.68 4.01 3.10
CA ASP A 299 -23.79 4.56 1.74
C ASP A 299 -24.11 3.47 0.70
N GLU A 300 -23.77 2.22 0.98
CA GLU A 300 -24.23 1.05 0.22
C GLU A 300 -25.67 0.65 0.57
N GLY A 301 -26.38 1.46 1.37
CA GLY A 301 -27.82 1.34 1.66
C GLY A 301 -28.15 0.23 2.65
N GLY A 302 -27.19 -0.16 3.50
CA GLY A 302 -27.31 -1.38 4.30
C GLY A 302 -27.37 -2.65 3.46
N LYS A 303 -27.30 -2.55 2.12
CA LYS A 303 -27.31 -3.66 1.17
C LYS A 303 -25.89 -4.17 0.95
N ALA A 304 -25.28 -4.63 2.04
CA ALA A 304 -24.29 -5.70 1.92
C ALA A 304 -24.98 -7.08 1.86
N PHE A 305 -26.32 -7.16 1.85
CA PHE A 305 -27.05 -8.41 2.09
C PHE A 305 -27.50 -9.17 0.85
N GLU A 306 -27.41 -8.63 -0.35
CA GLU A 306 -27.84 -9.35 -1.54
C GLU A 306 -26.88 -9.07 -2.70
N ASP A 307 -26.59 -10.14 -3.44
CA ASP A 307 -25.86 -10.20 -4.71
C ASP A 307 -24.34 -10.49 -4.64
N ILE A 308 -24.02 -11.77 -4.39
CA ILE A 308 -22.95 -12.49 -5.13
C ILE A 308 -23.60 -13.13 -6.36
#